data_AF-A0A0F9IHD0-F1
#
_entry.id   AF-A0A0F9IHD0-F1
#
_cell.length_a   1.000
_cell.length_b   1.000
_cell.length_c   1.000
_cell.angle_alpha   90.00
_cell.angle_beta   90.00
_cell.angle_gamma   90.00
#
_symmetry.space_group_name_H-M   'P 1'
#
loop_
_entity.id
_entity.type
_entity.pdbx_description
1 polymer ?
#
loop_
_entity_poly.entity_id
_entity_poly.type
_entity_poly.pdbx_seq_one_letter_code
_entity_poly.pdbx_strand_id
1 'polypeptide(L)'
;MPFGAMDLKRSYGVFMRTYECKYCSHTFTRRSILYKHQRTAKYCLIQQGKVQESVEEDPIYYCSHCTKVFTRKDTAKRHEKTCINQRESQNKQLLDLIAQLQQTIANLSQRPAGTTNRITMNLQPITDEEIQEHLEHLTIDFIIDGAKGYAVFANTYPFKDRVLCTDLARKKLKYKDGDGEVIEDGGGVKLTQKFFQAIALRNEEIINTEYRAIHEQVQQIAKDGTAYCADLTGLLTKASHLQELLIKCQEAARGEENELTKEFVRHLSKML
;
A
#
# COMPACT_ATOMS: atom_id res chain seq x y z
N MET A 1 -33.46 -50.54 29.24
CA MET A 1 -32.61 -50.99 30.38
C MET A 1 -31.36 -50.14 30.39
N PRO A 2 -30.75 -49.74 31.53
CA PRO A 2 -30.84 -50.24 32.92
C PRO A 2 -31.54 -49.23 33.86
N PHE A 3 -32.14 -49.57 35.01
CA PHE A 3 -31.72 -50.27 36.26
C PHE A 3 -30.90 -49.42 37.26
N GLY A 4 -31.43 -49.34 38.49
CA GLY A 4 -30.72 -49.05 39.76
C GLY A 4 -30.82 -47.59 40.22
N ALA A 5 -31.25 -47.24 41.44
CA ALA A 5 -31.39 -48.01 42.66
C ALA A 5 -32.50 -47.45 43.56
N MET A 6 -33.17 -48.36 44.27
CA MET A 6 -34.02 -48.07 45.41
C MET A 6 -33.16 -47.56 46.57
N ASP A 7 -33.63 -46.51 47.24
CA ASP A 7 -33.32 -46.30 48.65
C ASP A 7 -34.62 -45.96 49.40
N LEU A 8 -35.12 -46.97 50.10
CA LEU A 8 -36.34 -46.91 50.90
C LEU A 8 -35.97 -46.48 52.32
N LYS A 9 -36.22 -45.21 52.68
CA LYS A 9 -36.24 -44.78 54.09
C LYS A 9 -37.58 -44.13 54.43
N ARG A 10 -38.44 -45.00 54.99
CA ARG A 10 -39.30 -44.80 56.17
C ARG A 10 -40.16 -43.52 56.21
N SER A 11 -41.43 -43.76 55.91
CA SER A 11 -42.63 -43.01 56.27
C SER A 11 -42.52 -42.21 57.58
N TYR A 12 -42.59 -40.88 57.45
CA TYR A 12 -43.20 -39.98 58.43
C TYR A 12 -44.18 -39.11 57.64
N GLY A 13 -45.46 -39.50 57.64
CA GLY A 13 -46.53 -38.71 57.05
C GLY A 13 -46.78 -37.44 57.86
N VAL A 14 -46.05 -36.37 57.55
CA VAL A 14 -46.48 -35.00 57.84
C VAL A 14 -47.23 -34.54 56.60
N PHE A 15 -48.56 -34.46 56.67
CA PHE A 15 -49.37 -33.82 55.65
C PHE A 15 -48.99 -32.33 55.59
N MET A 16 -47.93 -31.98 54.86
CA MET A 16 -47.63 -30.60 54.51
C MET A 16 -48.75 -30.13 53.60
N ARG A 17 -49.61 -29.25 54.13
CA ARG A 17 -50.73 -28.67 53.38
C ARG A 17 -50.15 -27.80 52.26
N THR A 18 -50.19 -28.31 51.03
CA THR A 18 -49.82 -27.58 49.82
C THR A 18 -51.01 -26.76 49.33
N TYR A 19 -50.72 -25.65 48.69
CA TYR A 19 -51.70 -24.71 48.18
C TYR A 19 -51.49 -24.57 46.68
N GLU A 20 -52.42 -25.09 45.89
CA GLU A 20 -52.33 -25.07 44.43
C GLU A 20 -52.98 -23.82 43.84
N CYS A 21 -52.33 -23.25 42.82
CA CYS A 21 -52.89 -22.16 42.06
C CYS A 21 -53.88 -22.67 41.02
N LYS A 22 -55.15 -22.29 41.17
CA LYS A 22 -56.23 -22.62 40.23
C LYS A 22 -56.08 -22.10 38.79
N TYR A 23 -55.06 -21.30 38.50
CA TYR A 23 -54.84 -20.69 37.18
C TYR A 23 -53.61 -21.25 36.43
N CYS A 24 -52.75 -22.02 37.10
CA CYS A 24 -51.52 -22.57 36.50
C CYS A 24 -51.01 -23.86 37.11
N SER A 25 -51.77 -24.41 38.06
CA SER A 25 -51.48 -25.67 38.76
C SER A 25 -50.14 -25.71 39.51
N HIS A 26 -49.44 -24.58 39.70
CA HIS A 26 -48.28 -24.51 40.57
C HIS A 26 -48.67 -24.65 42.04
N THR A 27 -47.94 -25.48 42.77
CA THR A 27 -48.17 -25.75 44.20
C THR A 27 -47.19 -24.95 45.06
N PHE A 28 -47.70 -24.41 46.17
CA PHE A 28 -46.95 -23.61 47.11
C PHE A 28 -47.05 -24.18 48.51
N THR A 29 -45.98 -24.02 49.29
CA THR A 29 -45.92 -24.51 50.68
C THR A 29 -46.67 -23.62 51.67
N ARG A 30 -47.04 -22.39 51.27
CA ARG A 30 -47.74 -21.42 52.13
C ARG A 30 -48.81 -20.66 51.36
N ARG A 31 -49.96 -20.44 52.01
CA ARG A 31 -51.11 -19.71 51.44
C ARG A 31 -50.77 -18.27 51.08
N SER A 32 -49.93 -17.59 51.87
CA SER A 32 -49.49 -16.21 51.60
C SER A 32 -48.69 -16.07 50.31
N ILE A 33 -47.84 -17.07 49.99
CA ILE A 33 -47.06 -17.11 48.76
C ILE A 33 -47.97 -17.37 47.56
N LEU A 34 -48.94 -18.30 47.70
CA LEU A 34 -49.96 -18.52 46.68
C LEU A 34 -50.76 -17.23 46.40
N TYR A 35 -51.20 -16.50 47.43
CA TYR A 35 -51.94 -15.25 47.25
C TYR A 35 -51.11 -14.18 46.54
N LYS A 36 -49.83 -14.04 46.91
CA LYS A 36 -48.92 -13.12 46.20
C LYS A 36 -48.77 -13.55 44.75
N HIS A 37 -48.52 -14.83 44.51
CA HIS A 37 -48.39 -15.41 43.18
C HIS A 37 -49.62 -15.15 42.30
N GLN A 38 -50.84 -15.42 42.78
CA GLN A 38 -52.08 -15.19 42.04
C GLN A 38 -52.31 -13.71 41.69
N ARG A 39 -51.78 -12.78 42.50
CA ARG A 39 -51.94 -11.34 42.31
C ARG A 39 -50.83 -10.71 41.47
N THR A 40 -49.71 -11.39 41.24
CA THR A 40 -48.56 -10.80 40.56
C THR A 40 -48.07 -11.59 39.34
N ALA A 41 -48.35 -12.90 39.26
CA ALA A 41 -47.89 -13.69 38.13
C ALA A 41 -48.69 -13.34 36.87
N LYS A 42 -47.98 -12.86 35.84
CA LYS A 42 -48.58 -12.36 34.59
C LYS A 42 -49.56 -13.37 33.97
N TYR A 43 -49.15 -14.63 33.84
CA TYR A 43 -50.03 -15.68 33.30
C TYR A 43 -51.28 -15.90 34.17
N CYS A 44 -51.18 -15.83 35.50
CA CYS A 44 -52.33 -15.97 36.41
C CYS A 44 -53.30 -14.79 36.25
N LEU A 45 -52.77 -13.60 36.02
CA LEU A 45 -53.57 -12.38 35.84
C LEU A 45 -54.28 -12.36 34.48
N ILE A 46 -53.64 -12.90 33.44
CA ILE A 46 -54.26 -13.11 32.11
C ILE A 46 -55.38 -14.14 32.21
N GLN A 47 -55.13 -15.31 32.82
CA GLN A 47 -56.16 -16.33 33.06
C GLN A 47 -57.30 -15.86 33.98
N GLN A 48 -57.05 -14.82 34.79
CA GLN A 48 -58.08 -14.13 35.59
C GLN A 48 -58.90 -13.10 34.80
N GLY A 49 -58.55 -12.81 33.55
CA GLY A 49 -59.16 -11.76 32.75
C GLY A 49 -58.86 -10.34 33.24
N LYS A 50 -57.86 -10.16 34.12
CA LYS A 50 -57.51 -8.85 34.71
C LYS A 50 -56.52 -8.05 33.88
N VAL A 51 -55.82 -8.71 32.96
CA VAL A 51 -54.84 -8.13 32.06
C VAL A 51 -55.02 -8.83 30.71
N GLN A 52 -55.12 -8.07 29.61
CA GLN A 52 -55.12 -8.65 28.26
C GLN A 52 -53.72 -9.15 27.88
N GLU A 53 -53.61 -10.10 26.97
CA GLU A 53 -52.32 -10.52 26.42
C GLU A 53 -51.75 -9.37 25.57
N SER A 54 -51.01 -8.46 26.21
CA SER A 54 -50.42 -7.31 25.55
C SER A 54 -49.22 -7.78 24.72
N VAL A 55 -49.31 -7.62 23.39
CA VAL A 55 -48.17 -7.65 22.45
C VAL A 55 -47.38 -6.34 22.60
N GLU A 56 -46.95 -6.02 23.82
CA GLU A 56 -46.01 -4.93 24.07
C GLU A 56 -44.63 -5.57 24.18
N GLU A 57 -43.76 -5.27 23.20
CA GLU A 57 -42.37 -5.70 23.21
C GLU A 57 -41.69 -5.21 24.50
N ASP A 58 -41.08 -6.14 25.25
CA ASP A 58 -40.39 -5.78 26.49
C ASP A 58 -39.33 -4.70 26.19
N PRO A 59 -39.25 -3.62 26.98
CA PRO A 59 -38.30 -2.53 26.71
C PRO A 59 -36.87 -3.07 26.69
N ILE A 60 -36.20 -2.90 25.56
CA ILE A 60 -34.78 -3.22 25.38
C ILE A 60 -33.89 -2.05 25.81
N TYR A 61 -32.78 -2.37 26.46
CA TYR A 61 -31.81 -1.41 26.96
C TYR A 61 -30.45 -1.66 26.30
N TYR A 62 -29.87 -0.63 25.67
CA TYR A 62 -28.56 -0.72 25.01
C TYR A 62 -27.45 -0.13 25.87
N CYS A 63 -26.23 -0.61 25.66
CA CYS A 63 -25.03 0.05 26.17
C CYS A 63 -24.61 1.17 25.22
N SER A 64 -24.25 2.35 25.72
CA SER A 64 -23.77 3.45 24.87
C SER A 64 -22.33 3.28 24.38
N HIS A 65 -21.60 2.29 24.91
CA HIS A 65 -20.18 2.07 24.62
C HIS A 65 -19.88 0.75 23.89
N CYS A 66 -20.90 -0.10 23.68
CA CYS A 66 -20.78 -1.31 22.87
C CYS A 66 -22.13 -1.72 22.28
N THR A 67 -22.16 -2.75 21.44
CA THR A 67 -23.36 -3.23 20.73
C THR A 67 -24.24 -4.18 21.55
N LYS A 68 -24.01 -4.32 22.86
CA LYS A 68 -24.77 -5.26 23.70
C LYS A 68 -26.15 -4.72 24.08
N VAL A 69 -27.15 -5.61 23.99
CA VAL A 69 -28.56 -5.35 24.32
C VAL A 69 -28.97 -6.17 25.55
N PHE A 70 -29.81 -5.58 26.39
CA PHE A 70 -30.28 -6.15 27.65
C PHE A 70 -31.80 -6.02 27.76
N THR A 71 -32.44 -7.01 28.38
CA THR A 71 -33.89 -7.00 28.67
C THR A 71 -34.25 -6.31 29.98
N ARG A 72 -33.25 -5.91 30.78
CA ARG A 72 -33.45 -5.24 32.07
C ARG A 72 -32.52 -4.02 32.23
N LYS A 73 -33.06 -2.96 32.83
CA LYS A 73 -32.34 -1.69 33.05
C LYS A 73 -31.18 -1.82 34.04
N ASP A 74 -31.33 -2.61 35.09
CA ASP A 74 -30.32 -2.79 36.13
C ASP A 74 -29.10 -3.56 35.63
N THR A 75 -29.30 -4.56 34.76
CA THR A 75 -28.22 -5.31 34.14
C THR A 75 -27.47 -4.45 33.12
N ALA A 76 -28.17 -3.66 32.31
CA ALA A 76 -27.56 -2.68 31.39
C ALA A 76 -26.68 -1.67 32.14
N LYS A 77 -27.18 -1.05 33.21
CA LYS A 77 -26.41 -0.09 34.03
C LYS A 77 -25.17 -0.68 34.68
N ARG A 78 -25.25 -1.93 35.16
CA ARG A 78 -24.09 -2.61 35.74
C ARG A 78 -23.05 -2.92 34.67
N HIS A 79 -23.50 -3.34 33.49
CA HIS A 79 -22.62 -3.56 32.35
C HIS A 79 -21.94 -2.27 31.89
N GLU A 80 -22.68 -1.17 31.78
CA GLU A 80 -22.16 0.13 31.33
C GLU A 80 -20.93 0.57 32.15
N LYS A 81 -21.00 0.42 33.47
CA LYS A 81 -19.88 0.71 34.39
C LYS A 81 -18.64 -0.14 34.15
N THR A 82 -18.79 -1.42 33.81
CA THR A 82 -17.62 -2.26 33.52
C THR A 82 -17.14 -2.07 32.09
N CYS A 83 -18.04 -1.77 31.16
CA CYS A 83 -17.75 -1.53 29.76
C CYS A 83 -16.93 -0.25 29.56
N ILE A 84 -17.26 0.83 30.28
CA ILE A 84 -16.50 2.08 30.21
C ILE A 84 -15.07 1.89 30.73
N ASN A 85 -14.89 1.23 31.88
CA ASN A 85 -13.57 0.93 32.44
C ASN A 85 -12.75 0.05 31.49
N GLN A 86 -13.39 -0.93 30.83
CA GLN A 86 -12.72 -1.78 29.85
C GLN A 86 -12.27 -0.98 28.62
N ARG A 87 -13.11 -0.06 28.11
CA ARG A 87 -12.75 0.83 27.00
C ARG A 87 -11.64 1.81 27.40
N GLU A 88 -11.68 2.38 28.59
CA GLU A 88 -10.64 3.27 29.11
C GLU A 88 -9.29 2.54 29.23
N SER A 89 -9.30 1.30 29.72
CA SER A 89 -8.10 0.46 29.76
C SER A 89 -7.53 0.18 28.36
N GLN A 90 -8.39 -0.18 27.40
CA GLN A 90 -7.98 -0.36 26.00
C GLN A 90 -7.42 0.94 25.39
N ASN A 91 -8.06 2.07 25.64
CA ASN A 91 -7.60 3.37 25.15
C ASN A 91 -6.23 3.73 25.75
N LYS A 92 -6.01 3.44 27.04
CA LYS A 92 -4.71 3.63 27.67
C LYS A 92 -3.64 2.74 27.04
N GLN A 93 -3.94 1.46 26.79
CA GLN A 93 -3.03 0.55 26.10
C GLN A 93 -2.69 1.02 24.69
N LEU A 94 -3.66 1.57 23.95
CA LEU A 94 -3.43 2.15 22.63
C LEU A 94 -2.56 3.39 22.69
N LEU A 95 -2.78 4.29 23.66
CA LEU A 95 -1.94 5.47 23.86
C LEU A 95 -0.49 5.09 24.23
N ASP A 96 -0.32 4.09 25.11
CA ASP A 96 0.99 3.58 25.47
C ASP A 96 1.70 2.96 24.25
N LEU A 97 0.97 2.20 23.41
CA LEU A 97 1.51 1.66 22.17
C LEU A 97 1.91 2.76 21.19
N ILE A 98 1.09 3.80 21.03
CA ILE A 98 1.41 4.96 20.19
C ILE A 98 2.67 5.65 20.71
N ALA A 99 2.80 5.86 22.02
CA ALA A 99 3.99 6.46 22.63
C ALA A 99 5.24 5.60 22.40
N GLN A 100 5.14 4.27 22.53
CA GLN A 100 6.23 3.34 22.24
C GLN A 100 6.64 3.37 20.76
N LEU A 101 5.67 3.43 19.83
CA LEU A 101 5.94 3.55 18.40
C LEU A 101 6.61 4.89 18.08
N GLN A 102 6.13 5.99 18.65
CA GLN A 102 6.75 7.31 18.52
C GLN A 102 8.20 7.32 19.03
N GLN A 103 8.45 6.70 20.18
CA GLN A 103 9.80 6.57 20.73
C GLN A 103 10.70 5.70 19.85
N THR A 104 10.16 4.62 19.26
CA THR A 104 10.88 3.77 18.31
C THR A 104 11.26 4.54 17.05
N ILE A 105 10.35 5.34 16.49
CA ILE A 105 10.61 6.23 15.35
C ILE A 105 11.69 7.26 15.70
N ALA A 106 11.60 7.89 16.87
CA ALA A 106 12.59 8.86 17.33
C ALA A 106 14.00 8.21 17.43
N ASN A 107 14.10 7.02 18.02
CA ASN A 107 15.35 6.26 18.11
C ASN A 107 15.91 5.88 16.72
N LEU A 108 15.05 5.54 15.76
CA LEU A 108 15.46 5.27 14.37
C LEU A 108 15.96 6.55 13.68
N SER A 109 15.33 7.70 13.92
CA SER A 109 15.72 9.00 13.35
C SER A 109 17.02 9.56 13.91
N GLN A 110 17.37 9.21 15.15
CA GLN A 110 18.60 9.64 15.83
C GLN A 110 19.82 8.76 15.55
N ARG A 111 19.65 7.64 14.83
CA ARG A 111 20.81 6.94 14.26
C ARG A 111 21.56 7.95 13.38
N PRO A 112 22.88 8.12 13.52
CA PRO A 112 23.63 9.05 12.69
C PRO A 112 23.54 8.59 11.24
N ALA A 113 22.55 9.13 10.53
CA ALA A 113 22.44 9.02 9.11
C ALA A 113 23.63 9.82 8.56
N GLY A 114 24.59 9.13 7.93
CA GLY A 114 25.67 9.83 7.22
C GLY A 114 25.07 10.89 6.29
N THR A 115 25.77 12.00 6.07
CA THR A 115 25.31 13.16 5.26
C THR A 115 24.62 12.75 3.96
N THR A 116 25.09 11.68 3.32
CA THR A 116 24.50 11.04 2.13
C THR A 116 23.04 10.64 2.31
N ASN A 117 22.66 9.99 3.41
CA ASN A 117 21.29 9.54 3.65
C ASN A 117 20.30 10.71 3.77
N ARG A 118 20.75 11.86 4.30
CA ARG A 118 19.91 13.05 4.45
C ARG A 118 19.68 13.75 3.10
N ILE A 119 20.67 13.71 2.19
CA ILE A 119 20.52 14.18 0.80
C ILE A 119 19.57 13.26 0.03
N THR A 120 19.74 11.94 0.14
CA THR A 120 18.86 10.96 -0.53
C THR A 120 17.39 11.11 -0.12
N MET A 121 17.10 11.44 1.15
CA MET A 121 15.74 11.68 1.62
C MET A 121 15.07 12.90 0.97
N ASN A 122 15.83 13.86 0.45
CA ASN A 122 15.30 15.08 -0.16
C ASN A 122 15.21 15.02 -1.69
N LEU A 123 15.69 13.96 -2.33
CA LEU A 123 15.56 13.79 -3.78
C LEU A 123 14.09 13.75 -4.19
N GLN A 124 13.77 14.31 -5.35
CA GLN A 124 12.47 14.13 -5.98
C GLN A 124 12.39 12.78 -6.71
N PRO A 125 11.23 12.11 -6.71
CA PRO A 125 10.96 10.92 -7.51
C PRO A 125 11.33 11.07 -8.99
N ILE A 126 11.80 9.97 -9.59
CA ILE A 126 11.96 9.83 -11.05
C ILE A 126 10.78 9.02 -11.57
N THR A 127 9.80 9.72 -12.13
CA THR A 127 8.61 9.14 -12.77
C THR A 127 8.80 9.02 -14.27
N ASP A 128 7.99 8.19 -14.91
CA ASP A 128 8.06 8.00 -16.37
C ASP A 128 7.53 9.25 -17.09
N GLU A 129 6.54 9.92 -16.48
CA GLU A 129 5.96 11.18 -16.95
C GLU A 129 7.00 12.30 -16.99
N GLU A 130 7.83 12.43 -15.95
CA GLU A 130 8.89 13.45 -15.92
C GLU A 130 9.90 13.20 -17.05
N ILE A 131 10.27 11.95 -17.31
CA ILE A 131 11.18 11.66 -18.43
C ILE A 131 10.52 12.02 -19.76
N GLN A 132 9.22 11.75 -19.91
CA GLN A 132 8.46 12.07 -21.11
C GLN A 132 8.34 13.58 -21.38
N GLU A 133 8.15 14.40 -20.35
CA GLU A 133 8.06 15.86 -20.46
C GLU A 133 9.33 16.48 -21.06
N HIS A 134 10.50 15.91 -20.77
CA HIS A 134 11.79 16.42 -21.28
C HIS A 134 12.21 15.85 -22.63
N LEU A 135 11.42 14.98 -23.26
CA LEU A 135 11.77 14.36 -24.55
C LEU A 135 11.89 15.37 -25.70
N GLU A 136 11.27 16.54 -25.58
CA GLU A 136 11.40 17.62 -26.55
C GLU A 136 12.84 18.17 -26.63
N HIS A 137 13.62 18.04 -25.55
CA HIS A 137 15.01 18.49 -25.50
C HIS A 137 16.00 17.44 -26.03
N LEU A 138 15.56 16.22 -26.36
CA LEU A 138 16.40 15.22 -26.99
C LEU A 138 16.63 15.59 -28.46
N THR A 139 17.87 15.94 -28.80
CA THR A 139 18.30 16.34 -30.15
C THR A 139 19.22 15.29 -30.77
N ILE A 140 19.41 15.38 -32.09
CA ILE A 140 20.33 14.53 -32.83
C ILE A 140 21.79 14.65 -32.33
N ASP A 141 22.19 15.81 -31.81
CA ASP A 141 23.55 16.03 -31.31
C ASP A 141 23.84 15.15 -30.10
N PHE A 142 22.88 14.99 -29.17
CA PHE A 142 23.03 14.07 -28.04
C PHE A 142 23.14 12.62 -28.50
N ILE A 143 22.43 12.26 -29.57
CA ILE A 143 22.43 10.90 -30.11
C ILE A 143 23.78 10.60 -30.77
N ILE A 144 24.29 11.50 -31.61
CA ILE A 144 25.57 11.34 -32.31
C ILE A 144 26.73 11.23 -31.32
N ASP A 145 26.69 12.00 -30.22
CA ASP A 145 27.64 11.93 -29.10
C ASP A 145 27.54 10.63 -28.28
N GLY A 146 26.56 9.77 -28.58
CA GLY A 146 26.40 8.44 -28.02
C GLY A 146 26.22 8.46 -26.49
N ALA A 147 26.92 7.55 -25.80
CA ALA A 147 26.81 7.39 -24.35
C ALA A 147 27.02 8.71 -23.57
N LYS A 148 27.96 9.55 -24.02
CA LYS A 148 28.23 10.85 -23.41
C LYS A 148 27.06 11.80 -23.61
N GLY A 149 26.54 11.90 -24.83
CA GLY A 149 25.42 12.79 -25.15
C GLY A 149 24.15 12.41 -24.39
N TYR A 150 23.83 11.12 -24.33
CA TYR A 150 22.72 10.64 -23.49
C TYR A 150 22.92 10.96 -22.01
N ALA A 151 24.13 10.79 -21.47
CA ALA A 151 24.41 11.14 -20.08
C ALA A 151 24.27 12.65 -19.81
N VAL A 152 24.71 13.51 -20.74
CA VAL A 152 24.49 14.97 -20.66
C VAL A 152 23.00 15.28 -20.64
N PHE A 153 22.23 14.74 -21.60
CA PHE A 153 20.79 14.94 -21.66
C PHE A 153 20.12 14.49 -20.36
N ALA A 154 20.40 13.27 -19.91
CA ALA A 154 19.83 12.69 -18.70
C ALA A 154 20.12 13.56 -17.46
N ASN A 155 21.38 13.97 -17.26
CA ASN A 155 21.78 14.78 -16.12
C ASN A 155 21.27 16.23 -16.18
N THR A 156 21.05 16.77 -17.38
CA THR A 156 20.60 18.16 -17.57
C THR A 156 19.09 18.29 -17.41
N TYR A 157 18.33 17.28 -17.83
CA TYR A 157 16.88 17.32 -17.85
C TYR A 157 16.28 16.30 -16.86
N PRO A 158 15.95 15.04 -17.23
CA PRO A 158 15.10 14.19 -16.40
C PRO A 158 15.72 13.79 -15.05
N PHE A 159 17.05 13.79 -14.91
CA PHE A 159 17.74 13.37 -13.69
C PHE A 159 18.40 14.50 -12.91
N LYS A 160 18.20 15.75 -13.34
CA LYS A 160 18.80 16.92 -12.69
C LYS A 160 18.40 16.99 -11.22
N ASP A 161 19.40 16.92 -10.34
CA ASP A 161 19.22 16.92 -8.87
C ASP A 161 18.35 15.77 -8.33
N ARG A 162 18.15 14.68 -9.10
CA ARG A 162 17.29 13.53 -8.75
C ARG A 162 18.06 12.21 -8.54
N VAL A 163 19.30 12.13 -9.01
CA VAL A 163 20.16 10.94 -8.86
C VAL A 163 21.41 11.33 -8.08
N LEU A 164 21.93 10.41 -7.27
CA LEU A 164 23.16 10.58 -6.52
C LEU A 164 24.10 9.40 -6.79
N CYS A 165 25.37 9.68 -7.08
CA CYS A 165 26.40 8.63 -7.07
C CYS A 165 27.00 8.53 -5.67
N THR A 166 26.88 7.37 -5.02
CA THR A 166 27.39 7.16 -3.65
C THR A 166 28.73 6.43 -3.58
N ASP A 167 29.10 5.72 -4.65
CA ASP A 167 30.38 5.03 -4.80
C ASP A 167 30.73 5.01 -6.28
N LEU A 168 31.66 5.88 -6.69
CA LEU A 168 32.07 6.02 -8.09
C LEU A 168 32.77 4.77 -8.62
N ALA A 169 33.54 4.06 -7.78
CA ALA A 169 34.27 2.86 -8.19
C ALA A 169 33.31 1.72 -8.52
N ARG A 170 32.21 1.62 -7.76
CA ARG A 170 31.15 0.63 -7.99
C ARG A 170 29.97 1.15 -8.82
N LYS A 171 30.05 2.40 -9.31
CA LYS A 171 28.96 3.11 -10.00
C LYS A 171 27.62 2.94 -9.25
N LYS A 172 27.65 3.12 -7.92
CA LYS A 172 26.49 2.88 -7.05
C LYS A 172 25.58 4.11 -7.07
N LEU A 173 24.50 4.04 -7.83
CA LEU A 173 23.52 5.12 -7.95
C LEU A 173 22.43 4.98 -6.87
N LYS A 174 21.94 6.12 -6.39
CA LYS A 174 20.78 6.22 -5.52
C LYS A 174 19.80 7.24 -6.07
N TYR A 175 18.53 6.89 -6.10
CA TYR A 175 17.45 7.76 -6.57
C TYR A 175 16.13 7.32 -5.93
N LYS A 176 15.07 8.12 -6.07
CA LYS A 176 13.72 7.71 -5.69
C LYS A 176 12.94 7.25 -6.92
N ASP A 177 12.26 6.13 -6.83
CA ASP A 177 11.32 5.69 -7.85
C ASP A 177 10.00 6.49 -7.79
N GLY A 178 9.03 6.13 -8.64
CA GLY A 178 7.74 6.82 -8.73
C GLY A 178 6.88 6.71 -7.47
N ASP A 179 7.10 5.69 -6.64
CA ASP A 179 6.41 5.51 -5.36
C ASP A 179 7.10 6.29 -4.22
N GLY A 180 8.25 6.90 -4.51
CA GLY A 180 9.06 7.65 -3.55
C GLY A 180 10.03 6.78 -2.74
N GLU A 181 10.15 5.50 -3.08
CA GLU A 181 11.05 4.56 -2.43
C GLU A 181 12.48 4.78 -2.90
N VAL A 182 13.43 4.69 -1.96
CA VAL A 182 14.85 4.89 -2.26
C VAL A 182 15.43 3.62 -2.86
N ILE A 183 15.82 3.71 -4.14
CA ILE A 183 16.47 2.63 -4.87
C ILE A 183 17.99 2.78 -4.78
N GLU A 184 18.66 1.70 -4.37
CA GLU A 184 20.11 1.55 -4.53
C GLU A 184 20.38 0.68 -5.77
N ASP A 185 20.94 1.29 -6.81
CA ASP A 185 21.21 0.65 -8.10
C ASP A 185 22.72 0.48 -8.30
N GLY A 186 23.22 -0.72 -7.98
CA GLY A 186 24.62 -1.08 -8.18
C GLY A 186 24.92 -1.23 -9.66
N GLY A 187 25.83 -0.41 -10.18
CA GLY A 187 26.18 -0.42 -11.61
C GLY A 187 25.20 0.37 -12.49
N GLY A 188 24.15 0.97 -11.93
CA GLY A 188 23.20 1.81 -12.67
C GLY A 188 22.33 1.06 -13.68
N VAL A 189 22.15 -0.26 -13.53
CA VAL A 189 21.47 -1.12 -14.52
C VAL A 189 19.98 -0.77 -14.61
N LYS A 190 19.30 -0.62 -13.47
CA LYS A 190 17.86 -0.35 -13.41
C LYS A 190 17.54 1.03 -13.96
N LEU A 191 18.31 2.04 -13.56
CA LEU A 191 18.13 3.41 -14.03
C LEU A 191 18.40 3.51 -15.54
N THR A 192 19.42 2.81 -16.02
CA THR A 192 19.77 2.80 -17.45
C THR A 192 18.67 2.16 -18.29
N GLN A 193 18.16 0.99 -17.89
CA GLN A 193 17.04 0.35 -18.58
C GLN A 193 15.82 1.27 -18.61
N LYS A 194 15.46 1.84 -17.46
CA LYS A 194 14.32 2.77 -17.35
C LYS A 194 14.47 3.96 -18.29
N PHE A 195 15.65 4.57 -18.32
CA PHE A 195 15.95 5.70 -19.20
C PHE A 195 15.81 5.33 -20.68
N PHE A 196 16.48 4.27 -21.14
CA PHE A 196 16.46 3.88 -22.55
C PHE A 196 15.09 3.38 -23.00
N GLN A 197 14.30 2.77 -22.11
CA GLN A 197 12.92 2.41 -22.39
C GLN A 197 12.04 3.64 -22.59
N ALA A 198 12.19 4.67 -21.75
CA ALA A 198 11.40 5.90 -21.83
C ALA A 198 11.71 6.73 -23.08
N ILE A 199 12.99 6.79 -23.51
CA ILE A 199 13.38 7.57 -24.69
C ILE A 199 13.26 6.80 -26.02
N ALA A 200 12.99 5.48 -25.99
CA ALA A 200 13.12 4.60 -27.16
C ALA A 200 12.38 5.11 -28.40
N LEU A 201 11.11 5.49 -28.24
CA LEU A 201 10.26 5.96 -29.34
C LEU A 201 10.80 7.26 -29.96
N ARG A 202 11.15 8.23 -29.13
CA ARG A 202 11.67 9.52 -29.59
C ARG A 202 13.03 9.36 -30.25
N ASN A 203 13.87 8.49 -29.70
CA ASN A 203 15.19 8.20 -30.23
C ASN A 203 15.12 7.57 -31.63
N GLU A 204 14.23 6.60 -31.81
CA GLU A 204 13.96 5.98 -33.11
C GLU A 204 13.45 6.99 -34.14
N GLU A 205 12.54 7.88 -33.75
CA GLU A 205 12.03 8.93 -34.64
C GLU A 205 13.13 9.86 -35.16
N ILE A 206 14.00 10.34 -34.26
CA ILE A 206 15.10 11.26 -34.61
C ILE A 206 16.11 10.55 -35.52
N ILE A 207 16.53 9.34 -35.16
CA ILE A 207 17.48 8.54 -35.95
C ILE A 207 16.93 8.26 -37.34
N ASN A 208 15.65 7.85 -37.45
CA ASN A 208 15.03 7.55 -38.73
C ASN A 208 14.90 8.79 -39.60
N THR A 209 14.58 9.94 -39.01
CA THR A 209 14.52 11.23 -39.73
C THR A 209 15.89 11.60 -40.30
N GLU A 210 16.94 11.51 -39.49
CA GLU A 210 18.31 11.82 -39.92
C GLU A 210 18.82 10.84 -40.97
N TYR A 211 18.52 9.55 -40.81
CA TYR A 211 18.88 8.52 -41.78
C TYR A 211 18.24 8.77 -43.15
N ARG A 212 16.96 9.17 -43.18
CA ARG A 212 16.26 9.54 -44.43
C ARG A 212 16.90 10.76 -45.08
N ALA A 213 17.25 11.79 -44.30
CA ALA A 213 17.93 12.98 -44.81
C ALA A 213 19.29 12.63 -45.44
N ILE A 214 20.09 11.77 -44.79
CA ILE A 214 21.35 11.27 -45.36
C ILE A 214 21.09 10.51 -46.66
N HIS A 215 20.09 9.63 -46.69
CA HIS A 215 19.76 8.86 -47.87
C HIS A 215 19.36 9.75 -49.06
N GLU A 216 18.55 10.77 -48.83
CA GLU A 216 18.16 11.75 -49.85
C GLU A 216 19.37 12.54 -50.36
N GLN A 217 20.28 12.97 -49.48
CA GLN A 217 21.52 13.65 -49.88
C GLN A 217 22.39 12.75 -50.77
N VAL A 218 22.56 11.48 -50.39
CA VAL A 218 23.32 10.50 -51.20
C VAL A 218 22.69 10.28 -52.56
N GLN A 219 21.35 10.16 -52.63
CA GLN A 219 20.64 10.06 -53.91
C GLN A 219 20.81 11.31 -54.78
N GLN A 220 20.81 12.49 -54.18
CA GLN A 220 20.98 13.75 -54.91
C GLN A 220 22.39 13.87 -55.48
N ILE A 221 23.41 13.55 -54.69
CA ILE A 221 24.81 13.49 -55.15
C ILE A 221 24.97 12.53 -56.34
N ALA A 222 24.30 11.38 -56.28
CA ALA A 222 24.32 10.39 -57.37
C ALA A 222 23.64 10.91 -58.63
N LYS A 223 22.51 11.62 -58.51
CA LYS A 223 21.79 12.24 -59.63
C LYS A 223 22.59 13.38 -60.27
N ASP A 224 23.24 14.20 -59.45
CA ASP A 224 24.00 15.37 -59.91
C ASP A 224 25.39 15.01 -60.45
N GLY A 225 25.83 13.77 -60.26
CA GLY A 225 27.16 13.31 -60.67
C GLY A 225 28.31 13.96 -59.90
N THR A 226 28.04 14.51 -58.70
CA THR A 226 28.98 15.28 -57.87
C THR A 226 29.71 14.41 -56.84
N ALA A 227 29.63 13.08 -56.96
CA ALA A 227 30.23 12.14 -56.01
C ALA A 227 31.76 12.31 -55.84
N TYR A 228 32.46 12.85 -56.83
CA TYR A 228 33.91 13.08 -56.78
C TYR A 228 34.31 14.24 -55.86
N CYS A 229 33.38 15.14 -55.53
CA CYS A 229 33.63 16.29 -54.66
C CYS A 229 32.78 16.27 -53.37
N ALA A 230 31.82 15.36 -53.26
CA ALA A 230 31.01 15.19 -52.06
C ALA A 230 31.66 14.22 -51.04
N ASP A 231 31.41 14.44 -49.75
CA ASP A 231 31.87 13.55 -48.67
C ASP A 231 30.94 12.33 -48.50
N LEU A 232 30.91 11.47 -49.52
CA LEU A 232 30.07 10.27 -49.51
C LEU A 232 30.48 9.29 -48.39
N THR A 233 31.77 9.18 -48.11
CA THR A 233 32.28 8.33 -47.03
C THR A 233 31.78 8.83 -45.68
N GLY A 234 31.87 10.12 -45.39
CA GLY A 234 31.35 10.70 -44.14
C GLY A 234 29.85 10.48 -43.96
N LEU A 235 29.06 10.65 -45.03
CA LEU A 235 27.61 10.39 -45.01
C LEU A 235 27.29 8.92 -44.68
N LEU A 236 27.96 7.97 -45.34
CA LEU A 236 27.76 6.55 -45.09
C LEU A 236 28.23 6.12 -43.70
N THR A 237 29.38 6.63 -43.25
CA THR A 237 29.88 6.39 -41.88
C THR A 237 28.89 6.92 -40.84
N LYS A 238 28.34 8.12 -41.04
CA LYS A 238 27.31 8.69 -40.15
C LYS A 238 26.05 7.81 -40.13
N ALA A 239 25.59 7.34 -41.28
CA ALA A 239 24.42 6.45 -41.37
C ALA A 239 24.64 5.12 -40.64
N SER A 240 25.80 4.48 -40.82
CA SER A 240 26.15 3.24 -40.10
C SER A 240 26.23 3.45 -38.60
N HIS A 241 26.86 4.54 -38.14
CA HIS A 241 26.95 4.89 -36.72
C HIS A 241 25.57 5.08 -36.07
N LEU A 242 24.65 5.78 -36.74
CA LEU A 242 23.28 5.98 -36.25
C LEU A 242 22.51 4.66 -36.11
N GLN A 243 22.67 3.74 -37.06
CA GLN A 243 22.06 2.41 -36.98
C GLN A 243 22.64 1.57 -35.84
N GLU A 244 23.96 1.60 -35.65
CA GLU A 244 24.63 0.89 -34.55
C GLU A 244 24.17 1.43 -33.19
N LEU A 245 24.05 2.75 -33.05
CA LEU A 245 23.52 3.38 -31.85
C LEU A 245 22.06 2.99 -31.59
N LEU A 246 21.22 2.92 -32.63
CA LEU A 246 19.83 2.52 -32.49
C LEU A 246 19.72 1.10 -31.90
N ILE A 247 20.49 0.16 -32.44
CA ILE A 247 20.53 -1.23 -31.96
C ILE A 247 20.94 -1.27 -30.50
N LYS A 248 22.02 -0.57 -30.13
CA LYS A 248 22.51 -0.51 -28.75
C LYS A 248 21.49 0.12 -27.79
N CYS A 249 20.73 1.12 -28.24
CA CYS A 249 19.65 1.72 -27.44
C CYS A 249 18.49 0.74 -27.23
N GLN A 250 18.13 -0.04 -28.25
CA GLN A 250 17.08 -1.06 -28.15
C GLN A 250 17.48 -2.20 -27.21
N GLU A 251 18.72 -2.68 -27.27
CA GLU A 251 19.29 -3.63 -26.32
C GLU A 251 19.22 -3.07 -24.88
N ALA A 252 19.65 -1.82 -24.69
CA ALA A 252 19.60 -1.15 -23.39
C ALA A 252 18.17 -1.04 -22.84
N ALA A 253 17.19 -0.72 -23.69
CA ALA A 253 15.77 -0.66 -23.32
C ALA A 253 15.21 -2.04 -22.90
N ARG A 254 15.74 -3.14 -23.47
CA ARG A 254 15.42 -4.51 -23.05
C ARG A 254 16.14 -4.94 -21.77
N GLY A 255 17.02 -4.10 -21.23
CA GLY A 255 17.82 -4.39 -20.04
C GLY A 255 19.08 -5.21 -20.34
N GLU A 256 19.49 -5.31 -21.61
CA GLU A 256 20.72 -5.98 -22.00
C GLU A 256 21.92 -5.06 -21.74
N GLU A 257 23.02 -5.64 -21.25
CA GLU A 257 24.26 -4.89 -21.03
C GLU A 257 25.08 -4.83 -22.31
N ASN A 258 25.48 -3.62 -22.72
CA ASN A 258 26.36 -3.40 -23.87
C ASN A 258 27.31 -2.24 -23.59
N GLU A 259 28.19 -1.92 -24.55
CA GLU A 259 29.16 -0.85 -24.37
C GLU A 259 28.51 0.53 -24.19
N LEU A 260 27.33 0.76 -24.79
CA LEU A 260 26.60 2.02 -24.62
C LEU A 260 26.13 2.18 -23.17
N THR A 261 25.56 1.15 -22.54
CA THR A 261 25.07 1.23 -21.16
C THR A 261 26.20 1.40 -20.16
N LYS A 262 27.31 0.66 -20.31
CA LYS A 262 28.49 0.78 -19.45
C LYS A 262 29.10 2.19 -19.48
N GLU A 263 29.19 2.75 -20.68
CA GLU A 263 29.71 4.09 -20.93
C GLU A 263 28.75 5.19 -20.49
N PHE A 264 27.45 5.01 -20.69
CA PHE A 264 26.42 5.92 -20.21
C PHE A 264 26.51 6.08 -18.69
N VAL A 265 26.52 4.97 -17.94
CA VAL A 265 26.64 5.02 -16.47
C VAL A 265 27.99 5.63 -16.06
N ARG A 266 29.07 5.36 -16.81
CA ARG A 266 30.40 5.95 -16.55
C ARG A 266 30.38 7.47 -16.70
N HIS A 267 29.74 7.99 -17.73
CA HIS A 267 29.62 9.43 -17.95
C HIS A 267 28.68 10.08 -16.94
N LEU A 268 27.51 9.48 -16.71
CA LEU A 268 26.52 9.97 -15.75
C LEU A 268 27.11 10.03 -14.33
N SER A 269 27.76 8.96 -13.87
CA SER A 269 28.35 8.91 -12.53
C SER A 269 29.46 9.96 -12.30
N LYS A 270 30.08 10.49 -13.37
CA LYS A 270 31.09 11.57 -13.26
C LYS A 270 30.46 12.97 -13.22
N MET A 271 29.20 13.09 -13.63
CA MET A 271 28.45 14.34 -13.68
C MET A 271 27.63 14.59 -12.41
N LEU A 272 27.33 13.52 -11.66
CA LEU A 272 26.68 13.52 -10.35
C LEU A 272 27.67 13.77 -9.22
#